data_AF-M0LJY9-F1
#
_entry.id   AF-M0LJY9-F1
#
_cell.length_a   1.000
_cell.length_b   1.000
_cell.length_c   1.000
_cell.angle_alpha   90.00
_cell.angle_beta   90.00
_cell.angle_gamma   90.00
#
_symmetry.space_group_name_H-M   'P 1'
#
loop_
_entity.id
_entity.type
_entity.pdbx_description
1 polymer ?
#
loop_
_entity_poly.entity_id
_entity_poly.type
_entity_poly.pdbx_seq_one_letter_code
_entity_poly.pdbx_strand_id
1 'polypeptide(L)'
;MQIDRSGGGRWPFGDPPAVATNRGSGTSFPEVIDPAVTSLSRGVAALEPTVGVAGDLGTGVGLALVVGGVLVLGGGLAAAVRARSGSTATAANEGRSEREASTDSRVDGGSGTDDRPSSTLGGDEDPRVAFEERIGDGTLERLEPIAPAAVDRARAFDPDSATDPKREIDRLERELRTALEEAIADGRLDPGVSSAFGEPYEIVNLPSQYREVTLPPSDGTIHVADVESVAADVLEEERHVRDAARTIGALYDHCREIETYVRRQEEAFTDRREAVEETLADVRELADRLEDDLGDRIGEFVVEGRHESIDGVVEIERLLSDATRALHRCTFDEAMRTLDQARASSDELLVTVDFLGGVVGTVDHGRGRIDVPEEVPLALVADVVPLVTRRHDVAVDLDREAREIVLEKVQKESRGDRDRQGETGRKGIDPGSGPGSDPGSDPPPASSSDPKPGDSRGTDRERAREAVTPESIADEILYVLRELDGVGDAASVECQTERLPDPVAEPAVLEELARFCRRQTDVVVDVELQEGAPPGFLEIRFDEHTGVDAGLETLRERFADRYGG
;
A
#
# COMPACT_ATOMS: atom_id res chain seq x y z
N MET A 1 -8.28 -5.04 54.98
CA MET A 1 -9.12 -4.74 56.15
C MET A 1 -10.45 -4.22 55.62
N GLN A 2 -11.56 -4.81 56.08
CA GLN A 2 -12.86 -4.95 55.41
C GLN A 2 -13.50 -3.66 54.84
N ILE A 3 -13.98 -3.73 53.59
CA ILE A 3 -15.30 -3.23 53.17
C ILE A 3 -15.91 -4.26 52.20
N ASP A 4 -17.22 -4.46 52.38
CA ASP A 4 -18.10 -5.50 51.88
C ASP A 4 -18.24 -5.66 50.36
N ARG A 5 -18.44 -6.92 49.96
CA ARG A 5 -18.94 -7.37 48.67
C ARG A 5 -20.44 -7.65 48.78
N SER A 6 -21.28 -6.92 48.06
CA SER A 6 -22.59 -7.42 47.59
C SER A 6 -23.22 -6.41 46.62
N GLY A 7 -23.53 -6.84 45.41
CA GLY A 7 -24.28 -6.02 44.46
C GLY A 7 -24.27 -6.58 43.05
N GLY A 8 -24.96 -7.70 42.83
CA GLY A 8 -25.27 -8.20 41.49
C GLY A 8 -26.28 -7.29 40.80
N GLY A 9 -25.89 -6.71 39.67
CA GLY A 9 -26.73 -5.93 38.78
C GLY A 9 -26.94 -6.67 37.46
N ARG A 10 -28.16 -7.16 37.29
CA ARG A 10 -28.69 -7.90 36.15
C ARG A 10 -29.04 -6.91 35.04
N TRP A 11 -28.37 -6.96 33.90
CA TRP A 11 -28.73 -6.16 32.72
C TRP A 11 -29.76 -6.91 31.87
N PRO A 12 -30.87 -6.28 31.45
CA PRO A 12 -31.85 -6.91 30.58
C PRO A 12 -31.42 -6.81 29.11
N PHE A 13 -31.36 -7.96 28.43
CA PHE A 13 -31.37 -8.02 26.97
C PHE A 13 -32.72 -7.46 26.47
N GLY A 14 -32.67 -6.39 25.69
CA GLY A 14 -33.79 -5.92 24.88
C GLY A 14 -33.76 -6.58 23.51
N ASP A 15 -34.92 -7.08 23.08
CA ASP A 15 -35.14 -7.63 21.74
C ASP A 15 -34.87 -6.59 20.64
N PRO A 16 -34.28 -6.97 19.49
CA PRO A 16 -34.15 -6.08 18.34
C PRO A 16 -35.50 -5.86 17.63
N PRO A 17 -35.78 -4.66 17.08
CA PRO A 17 -37.02 -4.42 16.36
C PRO A 17 -37.03 -5.10 14.98
N ALA A 18 -38.20 -5.63 14.63
CA ALA A 18 -38.50 -6.27 13.37
C ALA A 18 -38.34 -5.32 12.17
N VAL A 19 -37.52 -5.72 11.20
CA VAL A 19 -37.40 -5.06 9.89
C VAL A 19 -38.62 -5.43 9.04
N ALA A 20 -39.46 -4.43 8.77
CA ALA A 20 -40.57 -4.52 7.83
C ALA A 20 -40.02 -4.54 6.39
N THR A 21 -40.30 -5.62 5.67
CA THR A 21 -40.06 -5.74 4.23
C THR A 21 -41.10 -4.92 3.47
N ASN A 22 -40.65 -3.84 2.82
CA ASN A 22 -41.50 -3.06 1.93
C ASN A 22 -41.28 -3.51 0.48
N ARG A 23 -42.33 -4.10 -0.11
CA ARG A 23 -42.47 -4.39 -1.54
C ARG A 23 -43.00 -3.16 -2.27
N GLY A 24 -42.40 -2.82 -3.42
CA GLY A 24 -43.02 -1.98 -4.45
C GLY A 24 -41.97 -1.56 -5.48
N SER A 25 -41.95 -2.18 -6.67
CA SER A 25 -42.44 -1.58 -7.94
C SER A 25 -41.67 -0.31 -8.31
N GLY A 26 -40.80 -0.28 -9.32
CA GLY A 26 -40.99 -0.74 -10.68
C GLY A 26 -41.10 0.48 -11.59
N THR A 27 -39.98 0.93 -12.17
CA THR A 27 -39.96 1.93 -13.24
C THR A 27 -38.82 1.64 -14.21
N SER A 28 -39.23 1.47 -15.46
CA SER A 28 -38.50 1.28 -16.71
C SER A 28 -37.46 2.35 -17.02
N PHE A 29 -36.26 1.94 -17.44
CA PHE A 29 -35.31 2.76 -18.20
C PHE A 29 -35.37 2.36 -19.68
N PRO A 30 -35.44 3.33 -20.63
CA PRO A 30 -35.21 3.03 -22.03
C PRO A 30 -33.72 3.11 -22.38
N GLU A 31 -33.30 2.05 -23.03
CA GLU A 31 -32.13 1.87 -23.88
C GLU A 31 -32.15 2.87 -25.05
N VAL A 32 -31.07 3.63 -25.23
CA VAL A 32 -30.76 4.31 -26.49
C VAL A 32 -29.26 4.14 -26.77
N ILE A 33 -28.98 3.27 -27.72
CA ILE A 33 -27.71 3.10 -28.43
C ILE A 33 -27.79 3.99 -29.68
N ASP A 34 -26.75 4.79 -29.96
CA ASP A 34 -26.13 4.91 -31.29
C ASP A 34 -24.91 5.87 -31.29
N PRO A 35 -24.01 5.80 -32.30
CA PRO A 35 -22.57 5.84 -32.11
C PRO A 35 -21.88 6.97 -32.91
N ALA A 36 -20.54 6.92 -32.92
CA ALA A 36 -19.62 7.53 -33.87
C ALA A 36 -19.29 9.03 -33.71
N VAL A 37 -18.03 9.29 -33.31
CA VAL A 37 -17.20 10.31 -34.00
C VAL A 37 -15.77 9.80 -34.09
N THR A 38 -15.41 9.34 -35.28
CA THR A 38 -14.03 9.15 -35.75
C THR A 38 -13.49 10.48 -36.30
N SER A 39 -12.17 10.61 -36.30
CA SER A 39 -11.34 11.47 -37.16
C SER A 39 -11.08 12.92 -36.72
N LEU A 40 -9.84 13.18 -36.31
CA LEU A 40 -9.12 14.42 -36.60
C LEU A 40 -7.65 14.08 -36.83
N SER A 41 -7.31 13.83 -38.09
CA SER A 41 -5.95 13.69 -38.60
C SER A 41 -5.67 14.76 -39.67
N ARG A 42 -4.71 15.66 -39.39
CA ARG A 42 -3.90 16.51 -40.29
C ARG A 42 -3.23 17.56 -39.42
N GLY A 43 -1.93 17.85 -39.46
CA GLY A 43 -0.84 17.43 -40.33
C GLY A 43 0.25 18.51 -40.25
N VAL A 44 1.52 18.12 -40.08
CA VAL A 44 2.71 18.97 -40.27
C VAL A 44 3.82 18.01 -40.73
N ALA A 45 4.05 17.89 -42.03
CA ALA A 45 5.07 18.60 -42.80
C ALA A 45 6.53 18.24 -42.42
N ALA A 46 7.05 17.29 -43.21
CA ALA A 46 8.42 17.17 -43.75
C ALA A 46 9.53 18.03 -43.14
N LEU A 47 10.61 17.37 -42.72
CA LEU A 47 11.99 17.80 -42.95
C LEU A 47 12.90 16.55 -42.97
N GLU A 48 13.43 16.23 -44.15
CA GLU A 48 14.65 15.43 -44.29
C GLU A 48 15.84 16.20 -43.66
N PRO A 49 16.83 15.48 -43.12
CA PRO A 49 18.14 15.65 -43.72
C PRO A 49 18.95 14.35 -43.80
N THR A 50 19.35 14.03 -45.03
CA THR A 50 20.60 13.33 -45.36
C THR A 50 21.82 14.00 -44.73
N VAL A 51 22.59 13.27 -43.94
CA VAL A 51 24.04 13.45 -43.77
C VAL A 51 24.68 12.07 -43.65
N GLY A 52 25.48 11.69 -44.64
CA GLY A 52 26.41 10.57 -44.53
C GLY A 52 27.81 11.09 -44.22
N VAL A 53 28.52 10.44 -43.30
CA VAL A 53 30.00 10.43 -43.24
C VAL A 53 30.45 9.09 -42.67
N ALA A 54 31.37 8.46 -43.39
CA ALA A 54 32.08 7.23 -43.07
C ALA A 54 33.16 7.43 -41.99
N GLY A 55 33.50 6.36 -41.25
CA GLY A 55 34.67 6.35 -40.37
C GLY A 55 34.85 5.05 -39.62
N ASP A 56 35.71 4.19 -40.18
CA ASP A 56 36.28 2.96 -39.63
C ASP A 56 37.32 3.24 -38.52
N LEU A 57 37.66 2.18 -37.75
CA LEU A 57 38.75 1.99 -36.76
C LEU A 57 38.41 2.11 -35.25
N GLY A 58 38.34 0.94 -34.60
CA GLY A 58 39.48 0.46 -33.83
C GLY A 58 39.52 0.75 -32.32
N THR A 59 39.22 -0.30 -31.54
CA THR A 59 39.79 -0.68 -30.23
C THR A 59 40.70 0.32 -29.48
N GLY A 60 40.29 0.71 -28.27
CA GLY A 60 41.18 1.33 -27.30
C GLY A 60 40.51 1.64 -25.95
N VAL A 61 40.84 0.82 -24.95
CA VAL A 61 40.52 0.97 -23.51
C VAL A 61 40.85 2.38 -22.99
N GLY A 62 39.93 3.01 -22.24
CA GLY A 62 40.19 4.32 -21.64
C GLY A 62 39.11 4.78 -20.64
N LEU A 63 39.30 4.40 -19.38
CA LEU A 63 38.56 4.81 -18.19
C LEU A 63 38.71 6.33 -17.96
N ALA A 64 37.62 7.11 -17.97
CA ALA A 64 37.63 8.50 -17.52
C ALA A 64 36.25 8.96 -16.99
N LEU A 65 36.18 9.03 -15.65
CA LEU A 65 35.21 9.77 -14.86
C LEU A 65 35.18 11.25 -15.28
N VAL A 66 34.03 11.74 -15.75
CA VAL A 66 33.75 13.18 -15.83
C VAL A 66 32.44 13.47 -15.13
N VAL A 67 32.59 13.97 -13.90
CA VAL A 67 31.56 14.69 -13.15
C VAL A 67 31.35 16.04 -13.85
N GLY A 68 30.17 16.22 -14.45
CA GLY A 68 29.75 17.47 -15.09
C GLY A 68 28.42 17.93 -14.53
N GLY A 69 28.47 18.89 -13.59
CA GLY A 69 27.30 19.53 -13.03
C GLY A 69 26.62 20.49 -14.01
N VAL A 70 25.29 20.58 -13.90
CA VAL A 70 24.49 21.61 -14.55
C VAL A 70 23.80 22.46 -13.48
N LEU A 71 24.14 23.75 -13.54
CA LEU A 71 23.54 24.88 -12.85
C LEU A 71 22.05 25.03 -13.20
N VAL A 72 21.19 25.20 -12.18
CA VAL A 72 19.94 25.93 -12.35
C VAL A 72 19.99 27.21 -11.52
N LEU A 73 19.98 28.31 -12.27
CA LEU A 73 19.76 29.68 -11.85
C LEU A 73 18.31 29.86 -11.40
N GLY A 74 18.11 30.44 -10.22
CA GLY A 74 16.79 30.87 -9.74
C GLY A 74 16.95 31.81 -8.55
N GLY A 75 17.24 33.07 -8.83
CA GLY A 75 17.39 34.12 -7.83
C GLY A 75 16.05 34.60 -7.26
N GLY A 76 16.08 35.00 -6.00
CA GLY A 76 14.98 35.65 -5.29
C GLY A 76 15.37 36.06 -3.87
N LEU A 77 16.20 37.11 -3.75
CA LEU A 77 16.34 37.96 -2.55
C LEU A 77 14.96 38.45 -2.05
N ALA A 78 14.72 38.91 -0.82
CA ALA A 78 15.41 38.98 0.46
C ALA A 78 14.47 39.75 1.42
N ALA A 79 14.55 39.51 2.73
CA ALA A 79 14.76 40.57 3.73
C ALA A 79 14.68 39.99 5.15
N ALA A 80 15.80 40.10 5.85
CA ALA A 80 15.94 39.86 7.27
C ALA A 80 15.68 41.16 8.05
N VAL A 81 15.11 41.10 9.26
CA VAL A 81 15.55 41.91 10.41
C VAL A 81 15.32 41.16 11.74
N ARG A 82 16.44 40.75 12.31
CA ARG A 82 16.85 40.60 13.72
C ARG A 82 16.06 41.41 14.78
N ALA A 83 15.69 40.76 15.88
CA ALA A 83 15.78 41.35 17.23
C ALA A 83 15.98 40.30 18.33
N ARG A 84 17.00 40.53 19.16
CA ARG A 84 17.31 39.87 20.43
C ARG A 84 16.41 40.40 21.54
N SER A 85 15.99 39.52 22.44
CA SER A 85 15.78 39.71 23.90
C SER A 85 14.85 38.57 24.34
N GLY A 86 14.91 37.96 25.51
CA GLY A 86 15.70 38.09 26.71
C GLY A 86 15.21 36.95 27.62
N SER A 87 16.11 36.40 28.41
CA SER A 87 15.85 35.31 29.35
C SER A 87 15.01 35.77 30.56
N THR A 88 14.38 34.78 31.22
CA THR A 88 13.86 34.75 32.63
C THR A 88 12.66 35.64 32.96
N ALA A 89 11.68 35.27 33.78
CA ALA A 89 11.31 34.05 34.51
C ALA A 89 9.96 34.37 35.21
N THR A 90 9.16 33.36 35.58
CA THR A 90 8.20 33.52 36.69
C THR A 90 7.92 32.18 37.37
N ALA A 91 8.75 31.88 38.38
CA ALA A 91 8.38 31.01 39.48
C ALA A 91 8.08 31.89 40.70
N ALA A 92 7.04 31.50 41.41
CA ALA A 92 6.47 32.13 42.58
C ALA A 92 7.50 32.44 43.68
N ASN A 93 7.32 33.55 44.39
CA ASN A 93 7.54 33.55 45.82
C ASN A 93 6.77 34.67 46.54
N GLU A 94 6.23 34.30 47.69
CA GLU A 94 5.48 35.08 48.65
C GLU A 94 6.36 36.07 49.42
N GLY A 95 5.72 37.09 49.99
CA GLY A 95 6.05 37.47 51.37
C GLY A 95 6.66 38.86 51.61
N ARG A 96 5.84 39.68 52.27
CA ARG A 96 6.15 40.38 53.53
C ARG A 96 6.72 41.81 53.44
N SER A 97 6.04 42.63 54.26
CA SER A 97 6.23 44.02 54.65
C SER A 97 7.68 44.47 54.91
N GLU A 98 7.95 45.76 54.62
CA GLU A 98 8.44 46.69 55.65
C GLU A 98 8.30 48.17 55.21
N ARG A 99 7.99 49.00 56.21
CA ARG A 99 7.96 50.47 56.21
C ARG A 99 9.39 51.02 56.19
N GLU A 100 9.61 52.13 55.49
CA GLU A 100 10.40 53.31 55.91
C GLU A 100 10.33 54.35 54.77
N ALA A 101 9.64 55.47 54.97
CA ALA A 101 10.13 56.74 55.52
C ALA A 101 10.91 57.61 54.49
N SER A 102 10.22 58.67 54.06
CA SER A 102 10.70 60.03 53.75
C SER A 102 11.81 60.24 52.70
N THR A 103 11.53 61.08 51.70
CA THR A 103 12.23 62.36 51.35
C THR A 103 11.56 62.90 50.08
N ASP A 104 10.62 63.84 50.20
CA ASP A 104 10.81 65.28 49.90
C ASP A 104 11.42 65.56 48.51
N SER A 105 10.57 65.98 47.57
CA SER A 105 10.93 66.86 46.46
C SER A 105 9.67 67.49 45.87
N ARG A 106 9.42 68.73 46.30
CA ARG A 106 8.58 69.72 45.61
C ARG A 106 9.05 69.90 44.16
N VAL A 107 8.14 69.79 43.20
CA VAL A 107 8.10 70.68 42.04
C VAL A 107 6.67 71.14 41.85
N ASP A 108 6.53 72.45 42.02
CA ASP A 108 5.37 73.29 41.78
C ASP A 108 5.32 73.65 40.29
N GLY A 109 4.13 73.73 39.70
CA GLY A 109 3.99 74.14 38.29
C GLY A 109 2.73 73.61 37.62
N GLY A 110 1.59 74.22 37.94
CA GLY A 110 0.29 73.81 37.44
C GLY A 110 0.01 74.12 35.97
N SER A 111 -1.08 73.54 35.48
CA SER A 111 -2.06 74.19 34.61
C SER A 111 -3.25 73.24 34.53
N GLY A 112 -4.41 73.72 34.95
CA GLY A 112 -5.64 72.95 34.89
C GLY A 112 -6.04 72.63 33.45
N THR A 113 -6.33 71.36 33.23
CA THR A 113 -7.39 70.92 32.31
C THR A 113 -8.14 69.83 33.06
N ASP A 114 -9.40 70.12 33.36
CA ASP A 114 -10.40 69.16 33.81
C ASP A 114 -10.58 68.08 32.72
N ASP A 115 -9.70 67.08 32.69
CA ASP A 115 -9.99 65.82 32.00
C ASP A 115 -10.78 64.94 32.96
N ARG A 116 -12.06 65.30 33.09
CA ARG A 116 -13.08 64.30 33.42
C ARG A 116 -13.05 63.25 32.31
N PRO A 117 -12.85 61.96 32.60
CA PRO A 117 -13.17 60.93 31.62
C PRO A 117 -14.66 61.06 31.34
N SER A 118 -14.99 61.61 30.16
CA SER A 118 -16.32 61.55 29.61
C SER A 118 -16.63 60.08 29.42
N SER A 119 -17.40 59.53 30.35
CA SER A 119 -18.18 58.32 30.13
C SER A 119 -19.12 58.60 28.96
N THR A 120 -18.65 58.31 27.75
CA THR A 120 -19.45 58.30 26.51
C THR A 120 -20.38 57.09 26.56
N LEU A 121 -21.38 57.17 27.45
CA LEU A 121 -22.49 56.25 27.51
C LEU A 121 -23.44 56.60 26.36
N GLY A 122 -23.57 55.70 25.39
CA GLY A 122 -24.66 55.70 24.40
C GLY A 122 -24.34 56.23 23.01
N GLY A 123 -23.11 56.06 22.52
CA GLY A 123 -22.81 56.28 21.10
C GLY A 123 -23.57 55.27 20.24
N ASP A 124 -24.31 55.76 19.26
CA ASP A 124 -25.01 54.95 18.26
C ASP A 124 -23.96 54.24 17.40
N GLU A 125 -23.49 53.10 17.88
CA GLU A 125 -22.48 52.29 17.20
C GLU A 125 -22.96 51.97 15.78
N ASP A 126 -22.14 52.30 14.79
CA ASP A 126 -22.44 52.07 13.37
C ASP A 126 -22.75 50.58 13.18
N PRO A 127 -23.92 50.22 12.65
CA PRO A 127 -24.33 48.82 12.52
C PRO A 127 -23.38 48.01 11.64
N ARG A 128 -22.69 48.64 10.68
CA ARG A 128 -21.66 47.96 9.88
C ARG A 128 -20.43 47.60 10.71
N VAL A 129 -20.00 48.53 11.57
CA VAL A 129 -18.88 48.28 12.49
C VAL A 129 -19.25 47.20 13.50
N ALA A 130 -20.46 47.25 14.06
CA ALA A 130 -20.95 46.23 14.98
C ALA A 130 -21.06 44.84 14.34
N PHE A 131 -21.51 44.75 13.08
CA PHE A 131 -21.54 43.49 12.34
C PHE A 131 -20.13 42.96 12.08
N GLU A 132 -19.22 43.81 11.61
CA GLU A 132 -17.82 43.44 11.34
C GLU A 132 -17.06 43.06 12.61
N GLU A 133 -17.34 43.71 13.74
CA GLU A 133 -16.70 43.43 15.02
C GLU A 133 -17.16 42.10 15.62
N ARG A 134 -18.45 41.78 15.54
CA ARG A 134 -19.06 40.61 16.21
C ARG A 134 -19.16 39.36 15.34
N ILE A 135 -19.34 39.54 14.04
CA ILE A 135 -19.44 38.47 13.06
C ILE A 135 -18.26 38.67 12.10
N GLY A 136 -18.35 39.58 11.14
CA GLY A 136 -17.30 39.87 10.16
C GLY A 136 -17.03 38.72 9.17
N ASP A 137 -16.55 39.08 7.97
CA ASP A 137 -16.43 38.13 6.86
C ASP A 137 -15.48 36.96 7.16
N GLY A 138 -14.35 37.23 7.82
CA GLY A 138 -13.40 36.18 8.18
C GLY A 138 -13.96 35.16 9.19
N THR A 139 -14.96 35.51 9.99
CA THR A 139 -15.67 34.53 10.84
C THR A 139 -16.56 33.66 10.00
N LEU A 140 -17.30 34.27 9.06
CA LEU A 140 -18.18 33.55 8.16
C LEU A 140 -17.42 32.56 7.28
N GLU A 141 -16.24 32.94 6.76
CA GLU A 141 -15.35 32.03 6.03
C GLU A 141 -14.94 30.80 6.86
N ARG A 142 -14.60 30.98 8.15
CA ARG A 142 -14.21 29.87 9.03
C ARG A 142 -15.38 28.97 9.39
N LEU A 143 -16.57 29.54 9.55
CA LEU A 143 -17.77 28.81 9.94
C LEU A 143 -18.49 28.17 8.76
N GLU A 144 -18.21 28.58 7.52
CA GLU A 144 -18.88 28.09 6.32
C GLU A 144 -18.83 26.55 6.18
N PRO A 145 -17.69 25.86 6.41
CA PRO A 145 -17.65 24.39 6.35
C PRO A 145 -18.46 23.70 7.47
N ILE A 146 -18.65 24.38 8.59
CA ILE A 146 -19.23 23.81 9.82
C ILE A 146 -20.74 24.05 9.86
N ALA A 147 -21.17 25.28 9.58
CA ALA A 147 -22.54 25.77 9.67
C ALA A 147 -22.96 26.57 8.42
N PRO A 148 -22.94 25.96 7.22
CA PRO A 148 -23.11 26.67 5.95
C PRO A 148 -24.43 27.45 5.87
N ALA A 149 -25.53 26.83 6.31
CA ALA A 149 -26.85 27.45 6.23
C ALA A 149 -27.00 28.70 7.10
N ALA A 150 -26.35 28.75 8.27
CA ALA A 150 -26.36 29.94 9.14
C ALA A 150 -25.44 31.03 8.58
N VAL A 151 -24.30 30.64 8.00
CA VAL A 151 -23.39 31.55 7.31
C VAL A 151 -24.05 32.22 6.11
N ASP A 152 -24.77 31.47 5.27
CA ASP A 152 -25.49 32.02 4.11
C ASP A 152 -26.51 33.10 4.52
N ARG A 153 -27.21 32.88 5.64
CA ARG A 153 -28.17 33.86 6.18
C ARG A 153 -27.47 35.10 6.73
N ALA A 154 -26.33 34.94 7.39
CA ALA A 154 -25.52 36.07 7.85
C ALA A 154 -24.92 36.86 6.67
N ARG A 155 -24.47 36.20 5.59
CA ARG A 155 -23.96 36.86 4.37
C ARG A 155 -25.06 37.60 3.60
N ALA A 156 -26.30 37.14 3.66
CA ALA A 156 -27.44 37.79 3.01
C ALA A 156 -27.93 39.05 3.75
N PHE A 157 -27.43 39.31 4.95
CA PHE A 157 -27.82 40.48 5.74
C PHE A 157 -27.11 41.75 5.26
N ASP A 158 -27.90 42.76 4.90
CA ASP A 158 -27.40 44.10 4.59
C ASP A 158 -27.73 45.07 5.75
N PRO A 159 -26.73 45.50 6.54
CA PRO A 159 -26.91 46.37 7.69
C PRO A 159 -27.59 47.71 7.38
N ASP A 160 -27.44 48.24 6.16
CA ASP A 160 -28.00 49.56 5.79
C ASP A 160 -29.48 49.49 5.43
N SER A 161 -29.93 48.32 4.99
CA SER A 161 -31.31 48.08 4.58
C SER A 161 -32.23 47.73 5.76
N ALA A 162 -31.66 47.38 6.91
CA ALA A 162 -32.38 46.84 8.04
C ALA A 162 -33.08 47.92 8.89
N THR A 163 -34.33 47.65 9.27
CA THR A 163 -35.12 48.56 10.11
C THR A 163 -34.60 48.64 11.56
N ASP A 164 -34.00 47.55 12.05
CA ASP A 164 -33.37 47.47 13.37
C ASP A 164 -32.10 46.60 13.26
N PRO A 165 -31.00 47.16 12.74
CA PRO A 165 -29.80 46.38 12.44
C PRO A 165 -29.19 45.72 13.68
N LYS A 166 -29.24 46.38 14.84
CA LYS A 166 -28.66 45.85 16.10
C LYS A 166 -29.37 44.57 16.56
N ARG A 167 -30.72 44.59 16.58
CA ARG A 167 -31.49 43.38 16.91
C ARG A 167 -31.28 42.25 15.91
N GLU A 168 -31.08 42.60 14.64
CA GLU A 168 -30.84 41.63 13.58
C GLU A 168 -29.46 40.98 13.71
N ILE A 169 -28.41 41.76 14.01
CA ILE A 169 -27.08 41.25 14.35
C ILE A 169 -27.14 40.31 15.56
N ASP A 170 -27.87 40.69 16.63
CA ASP A 170 -28.08 39.83 17.80
C ASP A 170 -28.81 38.52 17.48
N ARG A 171 -29.69 38.53 16.46
CA ARG A 171 -30.40 37.33 15.99
C ARG A 171 -29.43 36.43 15.22
N LEU A 172 -28.69 36.98 14.27
CA LEU A 172 -27.72 36.25 13.44
C LEU A 172 -26.61 35.63 14.29
N GLU A 173 -26.10 36.36 15.30
CA GLU A 173 -25.09 35.83 16.20
C GLU A 173 -25.61 34.64 17.02
N ARG A 174 -26.83 34.73 17.56
CA ARG A 174 -27.45 33.59 18.27
C ARG A 174 -27.69 32.41 17.35
N GLU A 175 -28.11 32.68 16.13
CA GLU A 175 -28.32 31.64 15.13
C GLU A 175 -27.02 30.91 14.74
N LEU A 176 -25.93 31.64 14.53
CA LEU A 176 -24.60 31.05 14.31
C LEU A 176 -24.14 30.23 15.52
N ARG A 177 -24.35 30.73 16.75
CA ARG A 177 -24.01 29.99 17.98
C ARG A 177 -24.80 28.68 18.07
N THR A 178 -26.12 28.72 17.89
CA THR A 178 -26.96 27.51 17.90
C THR A 178 -26.55 26.53 16.79
N ALA A 179 -26.22 27.02 15.60
CA ALA A 179 -25.76 26.14 14.53
C ALA A 179 -24.40 25.48 14.84
N LEU A 180 -23.53 26.14 15.61
CA LEU A 180 -22.28 25.54 16.10
C LEU A 180 -22.54 24.51 17.20
N GLU A 181 -23.44 24.79 18.14
CA GLU A 181 -23.87 23.82 19.16
C GLU A 181 -24.42 22.54 18.51
N GLU A 182 -25.28 22.70 17.50
CA GLU A 182 -25.83 21.58 16.71
C GLU A 182 -24.71 20.84 15.97
N ALA A 183 -23.78 21.54 15.33
CA ALA A 183 -22.66 20.91 14.63
C ALA A 183 -21.73 20.10 15.56
N ILE A 184 -21.46 20.61 16.77
CA ILE A 184 -20.70 19.88 17.80
C ILE A 184 -21.49 18.64 18.25
N ALA A 185 -22.80 18.79 18.54
CA ALA A 185 -23.64 17.68 18.97
C ALA A 185 -23.81 16.58 17.90
N ASP A 186 -23.77 16.95 16.62
CA ASP A 186 -23.81 16.05 15.48
C ASP A 186 -22.47 15.34 15.20
N GLY A 187 -21.42 15.63 15.96
CA GLY A 187 -20.09 15.04 15.79
C GLY A 187 -19.29 15.59 14.61
N ARG A 188 -19.58 16.81 14.12
CA ARG A 188 -18.79 17.41 13.01
C ARG A 188 -17.36 17.75 13.41
N LEU A 189 -17.12 17.88 14.71
CA LEU A 189 -15.80 18.06 15.30
C LEU A 189 -15.26 16.77 15.94
N ASP A 190 -15.95 15.64 15.75
CA ASP A 190 -15.42 14.34 16.13
C ASP A 190 -14.23 14.02 15.21
N PRO A 191 -13.02 13.82 15.75
CA PRO A 191 -11.89 13.35 14.96
C PRO A 191 -12.10 11.94 14.40
N GLY A 192 -13.10 11.19 14.88
CA GLY A 192 -13.45 9.84 14.48
C GLY A 192 -13.52 9.66 12.96
N VAL A 193 -12.58 8.89 12.42
CA VAL A 193 -12.59 8.48 11.02
C VAL A 193 -13.17 7.08 10.93
N SER A 194 -14.10 6.86 10.01
CA SER A 194 -14.60 5.52 9.68
C SER A 194 -13.82 4.95 8.51
N SER A 195 -13.37 3.71 8.63
CA SER A 195 -12.66 2.99 7.57
C SER A 195 -13.61 2.53 6.47
N ALA A 196 -13.10 2.44 5.25
CA ALA A 196 -13.76 1.74 4.15
C ALA A 196 -14.01 0.25 4.49
N PHE A 197 -13.21 -0.33 5.38
CA PHE A 197 -13.36 -1.70 5.88
C PHE A 197 -14.47 -1.84 6.95
N GLY A 198 -15.19 -0.76 7.28
CA GLY A 198 -16.40 -0.78 8.11
C GLY A 198 -16.17 -0.60 9.61
N GLU A 199 -14.92 -0.52 10.08
CA GLU A 199 -14.59 -0.26 11.48
C GLU A 199 -14.12 1.19 11.70
N PRO A 200 -14.44 1.83 12.83
CA PRO A 200 -13.89 3.13 13.18
C PRO A 200 -12.41 3.01 13.57
N TYR A 201 -11.62 4.02 13.23
CA TYR A 201 -10.22 4.09 13.64
C TYR A 201 -10.08 4.42 15.13
N GLU A 202 -9.17 3.72 15.82
CA GLU A 202 -8.73 4.07 17.17
C GLU A 202 -7.62 5.13 17.08
N ILE A 203 -7.98 6.39 17.33
CA ILE A 203 -7.09 7.57 17.25
C ILE A 203 -6.19 7.64 18.49
N VAL A 204 -5.49 6.55 18.81
CA VAL A 204 -4.57 6.46 19.94
C VAL A 204 -3.12 6.56 19.47
N ASN A 205 -2.82 6.08 18.26
CA ASN A 205 -1.44 5.93 17.79
C ASN A 205 -1.00 6.90 16.68
N LEU A 206 -1.77 7.94 16.36
CA LEU A 206 -1.35 8.93 15.35
C LEU A 206 -0.01 9.62 15.68
N PRO A 207 0.71 10.20 14.72
CA PRO A 207 1.86 11.06 15.06
C PRO A 207 1.45 12.22 16.00
N SER A 208 2.37 12.69 16.85
CA SER A 208 2.07 13.70 17.89
C SER A 208 1.45 14.99 17.33
N GLN A 209 1.89 15.40 16.13
CA GLN A 209 1.35 16.56 15.41
C GLN A 209 -0.14 16.45 15.06
N TYR A 210 -0.72 15.25 15.11
CA TYR A 210 -2.15 15.00 14.87
C TYR A 210 -2.90 14.68 16.17
N ARG A 211 -2.21 14.23 17.23
CA ARG A 211 -2.82 13.99 18.55
C ARG A 211 -3.04 15.26 19.36
N GLU A 212 -2.32 16.31 19.02
CA GLU A 212 -2.30 17.57 19.75
C GLU A 212 -2.61 18.72 18.80
N VAL A 213 -3.45 19.65 19.24
CA VAL A 213 -3.78 20.87 18.50
C VAL A 213 -3.54 22.08 19.40
N THR A 214 -2.86 23.08 18.83
CA THR A 214 -2.60 24.35 19.52
C THR A 214 -3.68 25.35 19.17
N LEU A 215 -4.34 25.89 20.19
CA LEU A 215 -5.53 26.73 20.05
C LEU A 215 -5.17 28.22 20.03
N PRO A 216 -5.57 28.97 19.00
CA PRO A 216 -5.58 30.41 19.07
C PRO A 216 -6.75 30.91 19.94
N PRO A 217 -6.62 32.04 20.65
CA PRO A 217 -5.44 32.90 20.80
C PRO A 217 -4.55 32.56 22.01
N SER A 218 -4.92 31.56 22.81
CA SER A 218 -4.27 31.25 24.09
C SER A 218 -2.94 30.51 23.94
N ASP A 219 -2.62 30.02 22.74
CA ASP A 219 -1.50 29.13 22.43
C ASP A 219 -1.50 27.85 23.32
N GLY A 220 -2.67 27.49 23.86
CA GLY A 220 -2.85 26.29 24.66
C GLY A 220 -2.91 25.06 23.78
N THR A 221 -2.19 24.00 24.15
CA THR A 221 -2.25 22.72 23.45
C THR A 221 -3.26 21.80 24.14
N ILE A 222 -4.17 21.21 23.36
CA ILE A 222 -5.14 20.23 23.84
C ILE A 222 -4.94 18.89 23.11
N HIS A 223 -5.44 17.80 23.70
CA HIS A 223 -5.49 16.52 23.02
C HIS A 223 -6.70 16.42 22.11
N VAL A 224 -6.55 15.67 21.01
CA VAL A 224 -7.60 15.48 20.00
C VAL A 224 -8.88 14.84 20.58
N ALA A 225 -8.74 14.02 21.63
CA ALA A 225 -9.87 13.40 22.32
C ALA A 225 -10.75 14.41 23.08
N ASP A 226 -10.22 15.61 23.35
CA ASP A 226 -10.92 16.66 24.10
C ASP A 226 -11.53 17.73 23.18
N VAL A 227 -11.42 17.59 21.85
CA VAL A 227 -11.80 18.61 20.86
C VAL A 227 -13.25 19.06 21.02
N GLU A 228 -14.20 18.13 21.14
CA GLU A 228 -15.63 18.47 21.26
C GLU A 228 -15.95 19.16 22.58
N SER A 229 -15.34 18.70 23.69
CA SER A 229 -15.51 19.33 25.01
C SER A 229 -14.96 20.75 25.00
N VAL A 230 -13.77 20.95 24.43
CA VAL A 230 -13.15 22.28 24.36
C VAL A 230 -13.92 23.19 23.41
N ALA A 231 -14.43 22.68 22.29
CA ALA A 231 -15.28 23.44 21.39
C ALA A 231 -16.57 23.91 22.09
N ALA A 232 -17.19 23.05 22.90
CA ALA A 232 -18.36 23.39 23.70
C ALA A 232 -18.03 24.44 24.78
N ASP A 233 -16.95 24.23 25.55
CA ASP A 233 -16.50 25.16 26.59
C ASP A 233 -16.21 26.56 26.01
N VAL A 234 -15.50 26.63 24.89
CA VAL A 234 -15.21 27.90 24.20
C VAL A 234 -16.49 28.60 23.75
N LEU A 235 -17.48 27.85 23.26
CA LEU A 235 -18.74 28.43 22.80
C LEU A 235 -19.60 28.99 23.94
N GLU A 236 -19.51 28.39 25.14
CA GLU A 236 -20.15 28.84 26.36
C GLU A 236 -19.44 30.04 27.01
N GLU A 237 -18.10 30.03 27.04
CA GLU A 237 -17.29 31.06 27.70
C GLU A 237 -17.18 32.36 26.89
N GLU A 238 -17.08 32.25 25.56
CA GLU A 238 -16.86 33.39 24.69
C GLU A 238 -18.14 34.20 24.45
N ARG A 239 -18.03 35.51 24.66
CA ARG A 239 -19.17 36.43 24.51
C ARG A 239 -19.62 36.56 23.06
N HIS A 240 -18.67 36.59 22.13
CA HIS A 240 -18.92 36.80 20.72
C HIS A 240 -18.59 35.56 19.90
N VAL A 241 -19.48 35.23 18.94
CA VAL A 241 -19.26 34.11 18.02
C VAL A 241 -17.96 34.24 17.24
N ARG A 242 -17.53 35.47 16.90
CA ARG A 242 -16.24 35.70 16.23
C ARG A 242 -15.05 35.12 16.98
N ASP A 243 -15.02 35.25 18.30
CA ASP A 243 -13.90 34.77 19.11
C ASP A 243 -13.93 33.24 19.20
N ALA A 244 -15.10 32.66 19.48
CA ALA A 244 -15.30 31.21 19.44
C ALA A 244 -14.97 30.59 18.08
N ALA A 245 -15.35 31.25 16.98
CA ALA A 245 -15.14 30.77 15.62
C ALA A 245 -13.66 30.65 15.21
N ARG A 246 -12.75 31.44 15.82
CA ARG A 246 -11.31 31.28 15.56
C ARG A 246 -10.82 29.96 16.11
N THR A 247 -11.18 29.63 17.34
CA THR A 247 -10.77 28.38 17.99
C THR A 247 -11.49 27.18 17.37
N ILE A 248 -12.81 27.26 17.19
CA ILE A 248 -13.61 26.19 16.57
C ILE A 248 -13.18 25.93 15.13
N GLY A 249 -12.85 26.99 14.36
CA GLY A 249 -12.30 26.84 13.02
C GLY A 249 -10.97 26.10 13.01
N ALA A 250 -10.04 26.45 13.91
CA ALA A 250 -8.75 25.75 14.03
C ALA A 250 -8.92 24.27 14.44
N LEU A 251 -9.86 23.98 15.35
CA LEU A 251 -10.23 22.61 15.73
C LEU A 251 -10.78 21.82 14.56
N TYR A 252 -11.68 22.41 13.78
CA TYR A 252 -12.26 21.79 12.60
C TYR A 252 -11.20 21.50 11.52
N ASP A 253 -10.34 22.48 11.22
CA ASP A 253 -9.24 22.31 10.26
C ASP A 253 -8.33 21.15 10.68
N HIS A 254 -7.98 21.07 11.98
CA HIS A 254 -7.18 19.96 12.51
C HIS A 254 -7.87 18.60 12.35
N CYS A 255 -9.18 18.51 12.59
CA CYS A 255 -9.94 17.27 12.36
C CYS A 255 -9.94 16.87 10.87
N ARG A 256 -10.05 17.84 9.96
CA ARG A 256 -9.94 17.59 8.51
C ARG A 256 -8.55 17.14 8.10
N GLU A 257 -7.50 17.68 8.73
CA GLU A 257 -6.12 17.24 8.50
C GLU A 257 -5.92 15.78 8.93
N ILE A 258 -6.47 15.38 10.08
CA ILE A 258 -6.45 13.99 10.55
C ILE A 258 -7.17 13.08 9.55
N GLU A 259 -8.40 13.43 9.15
CA GLU A 259 -9.18 12.65 8.18
C GLU A 259 -8.42 12.48 6.85
N THR A 260 -7.82 13.56 6.35
CA THR A 260 -7.02 13.56 5.12
C THR A 260 -5.78 12.67 5.26
N TYR A 261 -5.11 12.72 6.41
CA TYR A 261 -3.95 11.89 6.68
C TYR A 261 -4.32 10.41 6.74
N VAL A 262 -5.35 10.06 7.50
CA VAL A 262 -5.84 8.67 7.65
C VAL A 262 -6.27 8.11 6.29
N ARG A 263 -7.06 8.86 5.51
CA ARG A 263 -7.47 8.44 4.17
C ARG A 263 -6.29 8.13 3.24
N ARG A 264 -5.26 8.98 3.26
CA ARG A 264 -4.05 8.75 2.45
C ARG A 264 -3.33 7.47 2.85
N GLN A 265 -3.28 7.16 4.15
CA GLN A 265 -2.68 5.91 4.63
C GLN A 265 -3.54 4.70 4.26
N GLU A 266 -4.87 4.82 4.36
CA GLU A 266 -5.82 3.78 3.98
C GLU A 266 -5.78 3.46 2.48
N GLU A 267 -5.69 4.47 1.62
CA GLU A 267 -5.52 4.30 0.16
C GLU A 267 -4.25 3.51 -0.15
N ALA A 268 -3.09 3.96 0.37
CA ALA A 268 -1.81 3.27 0.17
C ALA A 268 -1.78 1.84 0.73
N PHE A 269 -2.53 1.58 1.81
CA PHE A 269 -2.71 0.25 2.37
C PHE A 269 -3.58 -0.64 1.47
N THR A 270 -4.70 -0.09 0.96
CA THR A 270 -5.66 -0.82 0.12
C THR A 270 -5.01 -1.28 -1.17
N ASP A 271 -4.29 -0.39 -1.87
CA ASP A 271 -3.59 -0.72 -3.11
C ASP A 271 -2.63 -1.90 -2.94
N ARG A 272 -1.88 -1.93 -1.84
CA ARG A 272 -0.94 -3.02 -1.55
C ARG A 272 -1.64 -4.30 -1.13
N ARG A 273 -2.74 -4.19 -0.39
CA ARG A 273 -3.53 -5.35 0.04
C ARG A 273 -4.16 -6.05 -1.15
N GLU A 274 -4.74 -5.30 -2.08
CA GLU A 274 -5.33 -5.84 -3.30
C GLU A 274 -4.30 -6.65 -4.10
N ALA A 275 -3.07 -6.13 -4.25
CA ALA A 275 -1.99 -6.86 -4.92
C ALA A 275 -1.64 -8.20 -4.26
N VAL A 276 -1.63 -8.29 -2.92
CA VAL A 276 -1.40 -9.57 -2.21
C VAL A 276 -2.59 -10.51 -2.40
N GLU A 277 -3.81 -10.00 -2.32
CA GLU A 277 -5.03 -10.80 -2.52
C GLU A 277 -5.12 -11.37 -3.93
N GLU A 278 -4.71 -10.61 -4.95
CA GLU A 278 -4.58 -11.05 -6.35
C GLU A 278 -3.54 -12.18 -6.48
N THR A 279 -2.32 -11.99 -5.96
CA THR A 279 -1.30 -13.05 -5.94
C THR A 279 -1.81 -14.33 -5.24
N LEU A 280 -2.53 -14.20 -4.12
CA LEU A 280 -3.13 -15.35 -3.45
C LEU A 280 -4.26 -16.00 -4.26
N ALA A 281 -4.99 -15.23 -5.07
CA ALA A 281 -5.99 -15.78 -5.99
C ALA A 281 -5.31 -16.63 -7.07
N ASP A 282 -4.22 -16.13 -7.66
CA ASP A 282 -3.42 -16.86 -8.65
C ASP A 282 -2.84 -18.15 -8.06
N VAL A 283 -2.30 -18.10 -6.84
CA VAL A 283 -1.81 -19.27 -6.10
C VAL A 283 -2.90 -20.34 -5.97
N ARG A 284 -4.12 -19.94 -5.60
CA ARG A 284 -5.25 -20.88 -5.47
C ARG A 284 -5.64 -21.46 -6.82
N GLU A 285 -5.72 -20.64 -7.88
CA GLU A 285 -6.03 -21.13 -9.22
C GLU A 285 -4.99 -22.12 -9.74
N LEU A 286 -3.70 -21.81 -9.58
CA LEU A 286 -2.62 -22.69 -10.00
C LEU A 286 -2.62 -24.00 -9.20
N ALA A 287 -2.89 -23.94 -7.88
CA ALA A 287 -3.01 -25.14 -7.05
C ALA A 287 -4.22 -26.00 -7.44
N ASP A 288 -5.38 -25.39 -7.72
CA ASP A 288 -6.60 -26.09 -8.13
C ASP A 288 -6.47 -26.75 -9.53
N ARG A 289 -5.56 -26.23 -10.37
CA ARG A 289 -5.26 -26.80 -11.69
C ARG A 289 -4.43 -28.09 -11.59
N LEU A 290 -3.75 -28.33 -10.47
CA LEU A 290 -3.01 -29.57 -10.24
C LEU A 290 -4.00 -30.69 -9.95
N GLU A 291 -4.13 -31.64 -10.87
CA GLU A 291 -5.04 -32.77 -10.72
C GLU A 291 -4.43 -33.88 -9.83
N ASP A 292 -5.28 -34.85 -9.44
CA ASP A 292 -4.95 -36.07 -8.69
C ASP A 292 -4.50 -35.88 -7.21
N ASP A 293 -4.22 -37.01 -6.54
CA ASP A 293 -3.70 -37.09 -5.16
C ASP A 293 -2.46 -36.21 -4.90
N LEU A 294 -1.70 -35.87 -5.96
CA LEU A 294 -0.55 -34.96 -5.87
C LEU A 294 -1.01 -33.50 -5.73
N GLY A 295 -2.00 -33.08 -6.53
CA GLY A 295 -2.66 -31.78 -6.39
C GLY A 295 -3.28 -31.61 -5.02
N ASP A 296 -4.02 -32.60 -4.52
CA ASP A 296 -4.60 -32.60 -3.17
C ASP A 296 -3.51 -32.36 -2.10
N ARG A 297 -2.37 -33.03 -2.22
CA ARG A 297 -1.28 -32.91 -1.25
C ARG A 297 -0.55 -31.57 -1.36
N ILE A 298 -0.39 -31.04 -2.56
CA ILE A 298 0.16 -29.70 -2.79
C ILE A 298 -0.80 -28.65 -2.21
N GLY A 299 -2.10 -28.80 -2.41
CA GLY A 299 -3.14 -27.97 -1.78
C GLY A 299 -3.05 -27.98 -0.26
N GLU A 300 -2.84 -29.14 0.37
CA GLU A 300 -2.62 -29.22 1.82
C GLU A 300 -1.37 -28.43 2.28
N PHE A 301 -0.31 -28.38 1.47
CA PHE A 301 0.91 -27.66 1.81
C PHE A 301 0.77 -26.15 1.57
N VAL A 302 0.32 -25.77 0.38
CA VAL A 302 0.31 -24.39 -0.11
C VAL A 302 -0.93 -23.64 0.35
N VAL A 303 -2.12 -24.23 0.24
CA VAL A 303 -3.36 -23.54 0.60
C VAL A 303 -3.59 -23.64 2.10
N GLU A 304 -3.54 -24.85 2.65
CA GLU A 304 -3.81 -25.07 4.08
C GLU A 304 -2.62 -24.77 5.00
N GLY A 305 -1.42 -24.56 4.45
CA GLY A 305 -0.23 -24.22 5.24
C GLY A 305 0.27 -25.35 6.14
N ARG A 306 0.10 -26.62 5.73
CA ARG A 306 0.54 -27.77 6.55
C ARG A 306 2.03 -28.10 6.44
N HIS A 307 2.81 -27.31 5.71
CA HIS A 307 4.24 -27.52 5.54
C HIS A 307 5.04 -26.47 6.32
N GLU A 308 6.02 -26.89 7.13
CA GLU A 308 6.73 -26.01 8.06
C GLU A 308 7.72 -25.04 7.40
N SER A 309 8.08 -25.29 6.14
CA SER A 309 9.07 -24.48 5.41
C SER A 309 8.46 -23.37 4.55
N ILE A 310 7.13 -23.30 4.41
CA ILE A 310 6.45 -22.29 3.60
C ILE A 310 5.25 -21.75 4.37
N ASP A 311 5.02 -20.44 4.25
CA ASP A 311 3.77 -19.85 4.74
C ASP A 311 2.67 -20.12 3.70
N GLY A 312 1.70 -20.95 4.06
CA GLY A 312 0.55 -21.20 3.18
C GLY A 312 -0.43 -20.02 3.12
N VAL A 313 -1.39 -20.10 2.20
CA VAL A 313 -2.42 -19.06 1.99
C VAL A 313 -3.10 -18.65 3.29
N VAL A 314 -3.46 -19.61 4.14
CA VAL A 314 -4.11 -19.34 5.45
C VAL A 314 -3.24 -18.48 6.38
N GLU A 315 -1.92 -18.69 6.38
CA GLU A 315 -1.01 -17.90 7.21
C GLU A 315 -0.84 -16.48 6.65
N ILE A 316 -0.76 -16.35 5.32
CA ILE A 316 -0.69 -15.04 4.67
C ILE A 316 -1.99 -14.24 4.88
N GLU A 317 -3.16 -14.88 4.78
CA GLU A 317 -4.45 -14.27 5.13
C GLU A 317 -4.50 -13.81 6.59
N ARG A 318 -3.87 -14.55 7.51
CA ARG A 318 -3.73 -14.14 8.91
C ARG A 318 -2.88 -12.87 9.01
N LEU A 319 -1.77 -12.78 8.28
CA LEU A 319 -0.96 -11.56 8.20
C LEU A 319 -1.78 -10.37 7.65
N LEU A 320 -2.59 -10.57 6.61
CA LEU A 320 -3.49 -9.52 6.09
C LEU A 320 -4.51 -9.06 7.15
N SER A 321 -5.06 -9.99 7.93
CA SER A 321 -5.98 -9.65 9.04
C SER A 321 -5.27 -8.87 10.15
N ASP A 322 -4.04 -9.27 10.49
CA ASP A 322 -3.22 -8.58 11.50
C ASP A 322 -2.82 -7.18 11.03
N ALA A 323 -2.47 -7.02 9.75
CA ALA A 323 -2.17 -5.74 9.12
C ALA A 323 -3.39 -4.79 9.14
N THR A 324 -4.59 -5.29 8.85
CA THR A 324 -5.82 -4.49 8.95
C THR A 324 -6.12 -4.07 10.40
N ARG A 325 -5.88 -4.94 11.39
CA ARG A 325 -6.03 -4.54 12.80
C ARG A 325 -5.02 -3.47 13.22
N ALA A 326 -3.79 -3.53 12.72
CA ALA A 326 -2.78 -2.48 12.93
C ALA A 326 -3.20 -1.15 12.27
N LEU A 327 -3.74 -1.22 11.05
CA LEU A 327 -4.30 -0.06 10.33
C LEU A 327 -5.38 0.64 11.17
N HIS A 328 -6.37 -0.10 11.66
CA HIS A 328 -7.46 0.47 12.47
C HIS A 328 -6.99 1.04 13.81
N ARG A 329 -5.86 0.57 14.34
CA ARG A 329 -5.21 1.16 15.53
C ARG A 329 -4.34 2.37 15.24
N CYS A 330 -4.34 2.86 13.99
CA CYS A 330 -3.45 3.92 13.50
C CYS A 330 -1.95 3.60 13.68
N THR A 331 -1.55 2.33 13.72
CA THR A 331 -0.12 1.92 13.68
C THR A 331 0.31 1.70 12.23
N PHE A 332 0.19 2.75 11.40
CA PHE A 332 0.39 2.67 9.95
C PHE A 332 1.71 2.03 9.53
N ASP A 333 2.83 2.39 10.16
CA ASP A 333 4.14 1.80 9.85
C ASP A 333 4.20 0.29 10.12
N GLU A 334 3.49 -0.19 11.15
CA GLU A 334 3.39 -1.61 11.46
C GLU A 334 2.48 -2.31 10.46
N ALA A 335 1.31 -1.73 10.17
CA ALA A 335 0.38 -2.24 9.16
C ALA A 335 1.07 -2.42 7.80
N MET A 336 1.82 -1.41 7.33
CA MET A 336 2.55 -1.47 6.07
C MET A 336 3.69 -2.50 6.12
N ARG A 337 4.40 -2.64 7.24
CA ARG A 337 5.47 -3.64 7.39
C ARG A 337 4.92 -5.07 7.36
N THR A 338 3.82 -5.33 8.06
CA THR A 338 3.14 -6.64 8.04
C THR A 338 2.60 -6.96 6.65
N LEU A 339 2.11 -5.96 5.93
CA LEU A 339 1.64 -6.13 4.56
C LEU A 339 2.78 -6.41 3.57
N ASP A 340 3.92 -5.72 3.72
CA ASP A 340 5.13 -5.99 2.92
C ASP A 340 5.67 -7.41 3.21
N GLN A 341 5.56 -7.90 4.45
CA GLN A 341 5.86 -9.30 4.79
C GLN A 341 4.88 -10.26 4.10
N ALA A 342 3.57 -10.00 4.17
CA ALA A 342 2.55 -10.83 3.52
C ALA A 342 2.79 -10.92 2.01
N ARG A 343 3.19 -9.81 1.38
CA ARG A 343 3.57 -9.77 -0.04
C ARG A 343 4.78 -10.64 -0.35
N ALA A 344 5.86 -10.53 0.43
CA ALA A 344 7.04 -11.35 0.22
C ALA A 344 6.71 -12.85 0.33
N SER A 345 5.91 -13.24 1.35
CA SER A 345 5.44 -14.62 1.50
C SER A 345 4.53 -15.06 0.34
N SER A 346 3.65 -14.20 -0.18
CA SER A 346 2.79 -14.55 -1.33
C SER A 346 3.57 -14.72 -2.62
N ASP A 347 4.58 -13.88 -2.85
CA ASP A 347 5.44 -13.97 -4.03
C ASP A 347 6.28 -15.26 -4.00
N GLU A 348 6.86 -15.62 -2.84
CA GLU A 348 7.55 -16.91 -2.63
C GLU A 348 6.62 -18.10 -2.85
N LEU A 349 5.38 -18.01 -2.36
CA LEU A 349 4.37 -19.06 -2.53
C LEU A 349 3.96 -19.22 -3.99
N LEU A 350 3.80 -18.12 -4.74
CA LEU A 350 3.48 -18.15 -6.17
C LEU A 350 4.58 -18.85 -6.97
N VAL A 351 5.85 -18.49 -6.75
CA VAL A 351 6.99 -19.15 -7.40
C VAL A 351 7.02 -20.64 -7.06
N THR A 352 6.72 -20.99 -5.81
CA THR A 352 6.65 -22.38 -5.36
C THR A 352 5.58 -23.18 -6.10
N VAL A 353 4.36 -22.65 -6.25
CA VAL A 353 3.28 -23.35 -6.95
C VAL A 353 3.56 -23.45 -8.45
N ASP A 354 4.06 -22.38 -9.07
CA ASP A 354 4.42 -22.38 -10.49
C ASP A 354 5.50 -23.44 -10.78
N PHE A 355 6.53 -23.50 -9.93
CA PHE A 355 7.56 -24.55 -9.99
C PHE A 355 6.96 -25.95 -9.87
N LEU A 356 6.10 -26.19 -8.88
CA LEU A 356 5.46 -27.50 -8.69
C LEU A 356 4.58 -27.89 -9.88
N GLY A 357 3.88 -26.93 -10.49
CA GLY A 357 3.15 -27.15 -11.75
C GLY A 357 4.07 -27.53 -12.91
N GLY A 358 5.22 -26.87 -13.04
CA GLY A 358 6.24 -27.22 -14.03
C GLY A 358 6.82 -28.62 -13.82
N VAL A 359 7.02 -29.05 -12.56
CA VAL A 359 7.43 -30.42 -12.23
C VAL A 359 6.39 -31.43 -12.72
N VAL A 360 5.10 -31.21 -12.44
CA VAL A 360 4.02 -32.09 -12.89
C VAL A 360 3.99 -32.20 -14.42
N GLY A 361 4.06 -31.06 -15.12
CA GLY A 361 4.09 -31.05 -16.59
C GLY A 361 5.28 -31.82 -17.17
N THR A 362 6.47 -31.68 -16.57
CA THR A 362 7.67 -32.39 -17.04
C THR A 362 7.59 -33.90 -16.76
N VAL A 363 7.00 -34.29 -15.63
CA VAL A 363 6.77 -35.70 -15.28
C VAL A 363 5.87 -36.39 -16.32
N ASP A 364 4.86 -35.70 -16.84
CA ASP A 364 3.98 -36.23 -17.89
C ASP A 364 4.72 -36.49 -19.21
N HIS A 365 5.79 -35.74 -19.50
CA HIS A 365 6.68 -36.00 -20.63
C HIS A 365 7.70 -37.13 -20.37
N GLY A 366 7.85 -37.56 -19.11
CA GLY A 366 8.57 -38.77 -18.70
C GLY A 366 10.10 -38.72 -18.76
N ARG A 367 10.69 -37.54 -19.02
CA ARG A 367 12.13 -37.25 -18.92
C ARG A 367 12.34 -35.75 -18.88
N GLY A 368 13.35 -35.29 -18.13
CA GLY A 368 13.67 -33.88 -18.07
C GLY A 368 14.59 -33.53 -16.91
N ARG A 369 15.04 -32.28 -16.91
CA ARG A 369 15.83 -31.66 -15.86
C ARG A 369 15.16 -30.34 -15.50
N ILE A 370 15.01 -30.06 -14.22
CA ILE A 370 14.32 -28.88 -13.73
C ILE A 370 15.16 -28.26 -12.63
N ASP A 371 15.58 -27.03 -12.83
CA ASP A 371 16.27 -26.25 -11.81
C ASP A 371 15.26 -25.79 -10.75
N VAL A 372 15.64 -25.89 -9.48
CA VAL A 372 14.83 -25.47 -8.33
C VAL A 372 15.18 -24.01 -7.99
N PRO A 373 14.25 -23.05 -8.18
CA PRO A 373 14.48 -21.64 -7.86
C PRO A 373 14.94 -21.45 -6.42
N GLU A 374 15.72 -20.41 -6.14
CA GLU A 374 16.30 -20.18 -4.80
C GLU A 374 15.22 -19.99 -3.72
N GLU A 375 14.12 -19.38 -4.13
CA GLU A 375 12.93 -19.09 -3.33
C GLU A 375 12.19 -20.37 -2.91
N VAL A 376 12.32 -21.47 -3.65
CA VAL A 376 11.62 -22.71 -3.34
C VAL A 376 12.40 -23.51 -2.27
N PRO A 377 11.81 -23.82 -1.11
CA PRO A 377 12.52 -24.57 -0.08
C PRO A 377 12.78 -26.02 -0.50
N LEU A 378 14.06 -26.44 -0.46
CA LEU A 378 14.44 -27.82 -0.80
C LEU A 378 13.80 -28.88 0.11
N ALA A 379 13.40 -28.51 1.33
CA ALA A 379 12.67 -29.39 2.23
C ALA A 379 11.30 -29.80 1.65
N LEU A 380 10.56 -28.82 1.12
CA LEU A 380 9.28 -29.06 0.44
C LEU A 380 9.47 -29.96 -0.78
N VAL A 381 10.48 -29.66 -1.62
CA VAL A 381 10.79 -30.48 -2.80
C VAL A 381 11.11 -31.91 -2.40
N ALA A 382 11.90 -32.11 -1.33
CA ALA A 382 12.26 -33.44 -0.85
C ALA A 382 11.04 -34.25 -0.35
N ASP A 383 10.00 -33.58 0.14
CA ASP A 383 8.75 -34.21 0.58
C ASP A 383 7.79 -34.51 -0.58
N VAL A 384 7.84 -33.71 -1.66
CA VAL A 384 7.02 -33.90 -2.87
C VAL A 384 7.59 -34.97 -3.79
N VAL A 385 8.91 -35.04 -3.98
CA VAL A 385 9.60 -35.97 -4.89
C VAL A 385 9.18 -37.46 -4.70
N PRO A 386 9.06 -37.99 -3.45
CA PRO A 386 8.58 -39.36 -3.23
C PRO A 386 7.15 -39.62 -3.70
N LEU A 387 6.29 -38.59 -3.68
CA LEU A 387 4.91 -38.69 -4.13
C LEU A 387 4.86 -38.81 -5.66
N VAL A 388 5.62 -37.95 -6.34
CA VAL A 388 5.78 -37.96 -7.80
C VAL A 388 6.33 -39.32 -8.28
N THR A 389 7.41 -39.80 -7.65
CA THR A 389 8.03 -41.10 -7.95
C THR A 389 7.04 -42.25 -7.85
N ARG A 390 6.24 -42.28 -6.77
CA ARG A 390 5.28 -43.36 -6.51
C ARG A 390 4.12 -43.36 -7.51
N ARG A 391 3.68 -42.18 -7.95
CA ARG A 391 2.49 -42.00 -8.77
C ARG A 391 2.77 -42.25 -10.26
N HIS A 392 3.86 -41.70 -10.79
CA HIS A 392 4.12 -41.69 -12.24
C HIS A 392 5.07 -42.79 -12.73
N ASP A 393 5.59 -43.66 -11.83
CA ASP A 393 6.55 -44.74 -12.18
C ASP A 393 7.81 -44.18 -12.89
N VAL A 394 8.20 -42.95 -12.51
CA VAL A 394 9.40 -42.25 -12.97
C VAL A 394 10.40 -42.22 -11.82
N ALA A 395 11.68 -42.47 -12.09
CA ALA A 395 12.73 -42.26 -11.11
C ALA A 395 13.02 -40.77 -11.04
N VAL A 396 12.76 -40.17 -9.88
CA VAL A 396 13.04 -38.76 -9.62
C VAL A 396 14.20 -38.69 -8.65
N ASP A 397 15.31 -38.07 -9.05
CA ASP A 397 16.45 -37.80 -8.19
C ASP A 397 16.57 -36.29 -7.94
N LEU A 398 16.80 -35.91 -6.68
CA LEU A 398 16.95 -34.52 -6.27
C LEU A 398 18.42 -34.27 -5.94
N ASP A 399 19.12 -33.56 -6.83
CA ASP A 399 20.46 -33.05 -6.56
C ASP A 399 20.36 -31.81 -5.69
N ARG A 400 20.64 -31.97 -4.39
CA ARG A 400 20.60 -30.88 -3.41
C ARG A 400 21.76 -29.88 -3.56
N GLU A 401 22.87 -30.29 -4.15
CA GLU A 401 24.04 -29.44 -4.35
C GLU A 401 23.86 -28.56 -5.58
N ALA A 402 23.35 -29.14 -6.67
CA ALA A 402 23.03 -28.42 -7.91
C ALA A 402 21.66 -27.72 -7.89
N ARG A 403 20.80 -28.03 -6.91
CA ARG A 403 19.38 -27.62 -6.87
C ARG A 403 18.64 -28.02 -8.14
N GLU A 404 18.78 -29.28 -8.54
CA GLU A 404 18.22 -29.80 -9.79
C GLU A 404 17.38 -31.06 -9.51
N ILE A 405 16.23 -31.19 -10.18
CA ILE A 405 15.45 -32.42 -10.24
C ILE A 405 15.71 -33.11 -11.56
N VAL A 406 16.19 -34.36 -11.51
CA VAL A 406 16.43 -35.19 -12.69
C VAL A 406 15.36 -36.27 -12.78
N LEU A 407 14.65 -36.29 -13.91
CA LEU A 407 13.58 -37.23 -14.21
C LEU A 407 14.06 -38.28 -15.22
N GLU A 408 14.16 -39.53 -14.78
CA GLU A 408 14.49 -40.67 -15.64
C GLU A 408 13.35 -41.68 -15.71
N LYS A 409 12.92 -42.03 -16.92
CA LYS A 409 11.91 -43.07 -17.11
C LYS A 409 12.46 -44.40 -16.60
N VAL A 410 11.79 -45.02 -15.64
CA VAL A 410 12.15 -46.37 -15.18
C VAL A 410 12.00 -47.30 -16.39
N GLN A 411 13.11 -47.67 -17.00
CA GLN A 411 13.11 -48.76 -17.97
C GLN A 411 12.76 -50.02 -17.17
N LYS A 412 11.48 -50.37 -17.15
CA LYS A 412 11.04 -51.73 -16.88
C LYS A 412 11.68 -52.57 -17.98
N GLU A 413 12.91 -53.03 -17.73
CA GLU A 413 13.52 -54.11 -18.48
C GLU A 413 12.45 -55.17 -18.59
N SER A 414 12.01 -55.42 -19.82
CA SER A 414 11.08 -56.48 -20.13
C SER A 414 11.67 -57.76 -19.56
N ARG A 415 11.20 -58.16 -18.38
CA ARG A 415 11.40 -59.50 -17.84
C ARG A 415 10.71 -60.42 -18.82
N GLY A 416 11.51 -60.85 -19.79
CA GLY A 416 11.15 -61.83 -20.79
C GLY A 416 10.61 -63.06 -20.09
N ASP A 417 9.34 -63.30 -20.37
CA ASP A 417 8.67 -64.57 -20.24
C ASP A 417 9.57 -65.68 -20.82
N ARG A 418 10.17 -66.48 -19.95
CA ARG A 418 10.78 -67.77 -20.30
C ARG A 418 10.49 -68.78 -19.19
N ASP A 419 9.30 -69.35 -19.31
CA ASP A 419 9.02 -70.75 -19.01
C ASP A 419 10.26 -71.66 -19.17
N ARG A 420 10.66 -72.37 -18.10
CA ARG A 420 10.61 -73.85 -18.00
C ARG A 420 11.37 -74.41 -16.79
N GLN A 421 10.57 -75.07 -15.93
CA GLN A 421 10.73 -76.44 -15.39
C GLN A 421 11.91 -76.82 -14.47
N GLY A 422 11.54 -77.47 -13.35
CA GLY A 422 12.41 -78.35 -12.57
C GLY A 422 12.27 -78.15 -11.05
N GLU A 423 11.16 -78.50 -10.41
CA GLU A 423 10.87 -79.83 -9.83
C GLU A 423 11.59 -80.14 -8.48
N THR A 424 10.77 -80.48 -7.48
CA THR A 424 11.07 -81.17 -6.19
C THR A 424 11.82 -80.36 -5.10
N GLY A 425 11.43 -80.32 -3.82
CA GLY A 425 10.33 -80.92 -3.09
C GLY A 425 10.56 -80.78 -1.57
N ARG A 426 9.48 -80.99 -0.78
CA ARG A 426 9.45 -81.31 0.69
C ARG A 426 10.09 -80.30 1.67
N LYS A 427 9.71 -80.17 2.95
CA LYS A 427 8.58 -80.54 3.83
C LYS A 427 9.05 -80.14 5.26
N GLY A 428 8.19 -79.48 6.06
CA GLY A 428 8.36 -79.25 7.52
C GLY A 428 8.21 -77.76 7.87
N ILE A 429 7.17 -77.26 8.59
CA ILE A 429 6.71 -77.56 9.97
C ILE A 429 7.90 -77.39 10.94
N ASP A 430 7.97 -76.47 11.90
CA ASP A 430 7.00 -75.82 12.81
C ASP A 430 7.61 -74.51 13.43
N PRO A 431 6.88 -73.74 14.25
CA PRO A 431 7.19 -72.39 14.71
C PRO A 431 7.94 -72.34 16.06
N GLY A 432 8.50 -71.18 16.38
CA GLY A 432 9.10 -70.92 17.68
C GLY A 432 9.15 -69.43 18.02
N SER A 433 8.31 -69.04 18.98
CA SER A 433 8.21 -67.74 19.62
C SER A 433 9.48 -67.31 20.37
N GLY A 434 9.65 -66.00 20.57
CA GLY A 434 10.58 -65.46 21.57
C GLY A 434 10.69 -63.93 21.56
N PRO A 435 10.22 -63.22 22.61
CA PRO A 435 10.15 -61.75 22.70
C PRO A 435 11.27 -61.12 23.55
N GLY A 436 11.38 -59.78 23.50
CA GLY A 436 12.18 -58.93 24.41
C GLY A 436 13.44 -58.36 23.73
N SER A 437 13.87 -57.12 23.93
CA SER A 437 13.57 -56.14 24.97
C SER A 437 13.92 -54.72 24.48
N ASP A 438 13.14 -53.75 24.97
CA ASP A 438 13.46 -52.33 25.25
C ASP A 438 14.73 -52.19 26.14
N PRO A 439 15.27 -51.00 26.53
CA PRO A 439 14.86 -49.61 26.23
C PRO A 439 16.00 -48.58 26.02
N GLY A 440 15.60 -47.37 25.56
CA GLY A 440 15.99 -46.10 26.18
C GLY A 440 17.27 -45.39 25.72
N SER A 441 17.12 -44.15 25.24
CA SER A 441 18.01 -43.01 25.51
C SER A 441 17.42 -41.70 24.96
N ASP A 442 16.82 -40.91 25.84
CA ASP A 442 16.82 -39.43 25.84
C ASP A 442 17.89 -38.97 26.87
N PRO A 443 18.23 -37.68 27.01
CA PRO A 443 18.70 -36.64 26.08
C PRO A 443 20.10 -36.13 26.59
N PRO A 444 20.68 -34.91 26.38
CA PRO A 444 20.10 -33.57 26.70
C PRO A 444 20.74 -32.40 25.85
N PRO A 445 20.83 -31.11 26.30
CA PRO A 445 20.27 -29.98 25.53
C PRO A 445 21.24 -28.80 25.24
N ALA A 446 20.68 -27.76 24.61
CA ALA A 446 21.05 -26.34 24.65
C ALA A 446 22.26 -25.86 23.81
N SER A 447 22.01 -24.89 22.91
CA SER A 447 22.62 -23.55 23.03
C SER A 447 21.98 -22.52 22.07
N SER A 448 21.70 -21.38 22.67
CA SER A 448 21.41 -20.06 22.11
C SER A 448 22.45 -19.56 21.12
N SER A 449 22.01 -18.88 20.05
CA SER A 449 22.80 -17.86 19.35
C SER A 449 21.90 -16.74 18.85
N ASP A 450 22.01 -15.57 19.47
CA ASP A 450 21.70 -14.27 18.87
C ASP A 450 22.51 -14.07 17.58
N PRO A 451 22.02 -13.25 16.64
CA PRO A 451 22.89 -12.22 16.11
C PRO A 451 22.27 -10.82 16.15
N LYS A 452 23.13 -9.88 16.53
CA LYS A 452 22.92 -8.43 16.51
C LYS A 452 22.85 -7.86 15.09
N PRO A 453 22.20 -6.70 14.92
CA PRO A 453 21.94 -6.08 13.62
C PRO A 453 23.18 -5.41 13.04
N GLY A 454 23.43 -5.71 11.76
CA GLY A 454 24.42 -5.04 10.92
C GLY A 454 23.76 -3.92 10.10
N ASP A 455 24.41 -2.77 10.14
CA ASP A 455 24.13 -1.49 9.50
C ASP A 455 24.16 -1.61 7.96
N SER A 456 23.05 -1.27 7.27
CA SER A 456 23.02 -1.03 5.82
C SER A 456 22.17 0.20 5.51
N ARG A 457 22.87 1.34 5.42
CA ARG A 457 22.43 2.59 4.79
C ARG A 457 22.64 2.53 3.28
N GLY A 458 21.62 2.96 2.53
CA GLY A 458 21.67 3.30 1.09
C GLY A 458 21.25 2.13 0.21
N THR A 459 20.26 2.22 -0.66
CA THR A 459 19.95 3.36 -1.55
C THR A 459 18.46 3.51 -1.84
N ASP A 460 17.90 4.64 -1.40
CA ASP A 460 16.76 5.30 -2.04
C ASP A 460 17.16 5.70 -3.48
N ARG A 461 16.81 4.90 -4.49
CA ARG A 461 16.82 5.39 -5.89
C ARG A 461 16.02 4.60 -6.93
N GLU A 462 14.98 3.88 -6.54
CA GLU A 462 14.18 3.07 -7.50
C GLU A 462 12.66 3.18 -7.28
N ARG A 463 12.18 4.38 -6.90
CA ARG A 463 10.75 4.72 -6.94
C ARG A 463 10.49 5.63 -8.14
N ALA A 464 9.96 5.04 -9.21
CA ALA A 464 9.07 5.62 -10.24
C ALA A 464 9.25 4.91 -11.59
N ARG A 465 9.03 3.59 -11.64
CA ARG A 465 8.57 2.93 -12.87
C ARG A 465 7.13 2.52 -12.60
N GLU A 466 6.21 3.19 -13.28
CA GLU A 466 4.81 2.76 -13.40
C GLU A 466 4.83 1.28 -13.79
N ALA A 467 4.28 0.40 -12.96
CA ALA A 467 4.37 -1.04 -13.18
C ALA A 467 3.48 -1.39 -14.38
N VAL A 468 4.10 -1.51 -15.55
CA VAL A 468 3.44 -1.95 -16.78
C VAL A 468 3.07 -3.42 -16.60
N THR A 469 1.77 -3.72 -16.61
CA THR A 469 1.29 -5.10 -16.47
C THR A 469 1.43 -5.83 -17.80
N PRO A 470 1.80 -7.13 -17.83
CA PRO A 470 1.98 -7.89 -19.07
C PRO A 470 0.76 -7.86 -20.01
N GLU A 471 -0.44 -7.74 -19.45
CA GLU A 471 -1.72 -7.65 -20.16
C GLU A 471 -1.85 -6.33 -20.92
N SER A 472 -1.24 -5.24 -20.42
CA SER A 472 -1.29 -3.91 -21.05
C SER A 472 -0.36 -3.77 -22.25
N ILE A 473 0.60 -4.69 -22.40
CA ILE A 473 1.62 -4.70 -23.47
C ILE A 473 1.60 -5.99 -24.30
N ALA A 474 0.51 -6.75 -24.20
CA ALA A 474 0.40 -8.07 -24.83
C ALA A 474 0.47 -7.98 -26.37
N ASP A 475 -0.17 -6.97 -26.96
CA ASP A 475 -0.17 -6.73 -28.40
C ASP A 475 1.22 -6.36 -28.91
N GLU A 476 1.97 -5.56 -28.15
CA GLU A 476 3.33 -5.14 -28.42
C GLU A 476 4.29 -6.33 -28.37
N ILE A 477 4.16 -7.20 -27.36
CA ILE A 477 4.96 -8.43 -27.25
C ILE A 477 4.67 -9.40 -28.40
N LEU A 478 3.40 -9.64 -28.72
CA LEU A 478 3.00 -10.48 -29.86
C LEU A 478 3.48 -9.90 -31.19
N TYR A 479 3.55 -8.57 -31.32
CA TYR A 479 4.12 -7.92 -32.47
C TYR A 479 5.62 -8.24 -32.61
N VAL A 480 6.42 -8.14 -31.54
CA VAL A 480 7.86 -8.49 -31.60
C VAL A 480 8.05 -9.95 -31.99
N LEU A 481 7.32 -10.87 -31.34
CA LEU A 481 7.43 -12.29 -31.63
C LEU A 481 7.05 -12.63 -33.08
N ARG A 482 6.13 -11.86 -33.69
CA ARG A 482 5.80 -11.99 -35.12
C ARG A 482 6.88 -11.41 -36.04
N GLU A 483 7.52 -10.31 -35.66
CA GLU A 483 8.59 -9.71 -36.48
C GLU A 483 9.90 -10.51 -36.43
N LEU A 484 10.11 -11.31 -35.38
CA LEU A 484 11.21 -12.27 -35.29
C LEU A 484 11.04 -13.46 -36.26
N ASP A 485 9.85 -13.64 -36.83
CA ASP A 485 9.55 -14.68 -37.80
C ASP A 485 10.32 -14.46 -39.11
N GLY A 486 11.25 -15.36 -39.42
CA GLY A 486 12.11 -15.27 -40.62
C GLY A 486 13.33 -14.36 -40.48
N VAL A 487 13.66 -13.87 -39.29
CA VAL A 487 14.86 -13.05 -39.01
C VAL A 487 15.78 -13.79 -38.03
N GLY A 488 16.67 -14.64 -38.54
CA GLY A 488 17.61 -15.40 -37.71
C GLY A 488 18.42 -16.47 -38.45
N ASP A 489 19.33 -17.10 -37.72
CA ASP A 489 20.05 -18.32 -38.13
C ASP A 489 19.26 -19.57 -37.70
N ALA A 490 19.77 -20.78 -37.97
CA ALA A 490 19.03 -22.02 -37.71
C ALA A 490 18.72 -22.32 -36.23
N ALA A 491 19.35 -21.60 -35.28
CA ALA A 491 19.24 -21.85 -33.84
C ALA A 491 18.99 -20.59 -32.97
N SER A 492 19.02 -19.40 -33.56
CA SER A 492 18.77 -18.15 -32.82
C SER A 492 18.15 -17.09 -33.71
N VAL A 493 17.38 -16.19 -33.07
CA VAL A 493 16.86 -14.97 -33.69
C VAL A 493 17.44 -13.75 -33.00
N GLU A 494 17.72 -12.73 -33.78
CA GLU A 494 18.26 -11.46 -33.31
C GLU A 494 17.44 -10.32 -33.91
N CYS A 495 16.96 -9.40 -33.06
CA CYS A 495 16.38 -8.15 -33.54
C CYS A 495 17.09 -6.93 -32.95
N GLN A 496 17.31 -5.93 -33.80
CA GLN A 496 17.78 -4.62 -33.38
C GLN A 496 16.58 -3.84 -32.82
N THR A 497 16.64 -3.47 -31.53
CA THR A 497 15.52 -2.86 -30.80
C THR A 497 15.16 -1.47 -31.35
N GLU A 498 16.13 -0.79 -31.98
CA GLU A 498 15.94 0.49 -32.69
C GLU A 498 15.20 0.38 -34.03
N ARG A 499 15.00 -0.84 -34.56
CA ARG A 499 14.22 -1.10 -35.78
C ARG A 499 12.77 -1.48 -35.49
N LEU A 500 12.44 -1.68 -34.20
CA LEU A 500 11.07 -1.88 -33.75
C LEU A 500 10.33 -0.53 -33.77
N PRO A 501 9.00 -0.52 -34.01
CA PRO A 501 8.20 0.68 -33.86
C PRO A 501 8.30 1.26 -32.45
N ASP A 502 8.30 2.59 -32.31
CA ASP A 502 8.37 3.30 -31.02
C ASP A 502 7.50 2.71 -29.88
N PRO A 503 6.22 2.34 -30.08
CA PRO A 503 5.39 1.76 -29.00
C PRO A 503 5.86 0.37 -28.54
N VAL A 504 6.64 -0.33 -29.36
CA VAL A 504 7.14 -1.68 -29.09
C VAL A 504 8.60 -1.66 -28.62
N ALA A 505 9.34 -0.63 -29.00
CA ALA A 505 10.73 -0.41 -28.61
C ALA A 505 10.86 0.11 -27.16
N GLU A 506 9.81 0.13 -26.35
CA GLU A 506 9.91 0.62 -24.97
C GLU A 506 10.73 -0.33 -24.09
N PRO A 507 11.61 0.18 -23.19
CA PRO A 507 12.41 -0.66 -22.30
C PRO A 507 11.57 -1.64 -21.47
N ALA A 508 10.39 -1.21 -21.00
CA ALA A 508 9.49 -2.04 -20.22
C ALA A 508 8.96 -3.24 -21.04
N VAL A 509 8.59 -3.02 -22.31
CA VAL A 509 8.12 -4.08 -23.22
C VAL A 509 9.21 -5.09 -23.50
N LEU A 510 10.44 -4.62 -23.76
CA LEU A 510 11.59 -5.47 -24.04
C LEU A 510 12.04 -6.27 -22.80
N GLU A 511 12.02 -5.64 -21.62
CA GLU A 511 12.32 -6.31 -20.34
C GLU A 511 11.29 -7.43 -20.05
N GLU A 512 10.00 -7.18 -20.25
CA GLU A 512 8.96 -8.19 -20.06
C GLU A 512 9.00 -9.32 -21.10
N LEU A 513 9.24 -9.00 -22.38
CA LEU A 513 9.44 -10.01 -23.42
C LEU A 513 10.65 -10.91 -23.07
N ALA A 514 11.78 -10.31 -22.72
CA ALA A 514 12.98 -11.07 -22.35
C ALA A 514 12.70 -11.95 -21.12
N ARG A 515 11.99 -11.41 -20.12
CA ARG A 515 11.58 -12.17 -18.93
C ARG A 515 10.64 -13.33 -19.29
N PHE A 516 9.67 -13.11 -20.18
CA PHE A 516 8.77 -14.17 -20.65
C PHE A 516 9.54 -15.28 -21.35
N CYS A 517 10.42 -14.95 -22.30
CA CYS A 517 11.20 -15.94 -23.04
C CYS A 517 12.14 -16.74 -22.12
N ARG A 518 12.75 -16.11 -21.10
CA ARG A 518 13.59 -16.79 -20.11
C ARG A 518 12.83 -17.83 -19.28
N ARG A 519 11.52 -17.66 -19.10
CA ARG A 519 10.67 -18.62 -18.38
C ARG A 519 10.30 -19.85 -19.22
N GLN A 520 10.52 -19.82 -20.54
CA GLN A 520 10.18 -20.91 -21.45
C GLN A 520 11.38 -21.85 -21.63
N THR A 521 11.89 -22.42 -20.52
CA THR A 521 13.15 -23.17 -20.47
C THR A 521 13.14 -24.48 -21.27
N ASP A 522 11.96 -24.96 -21.67
CA ASP A 522 11.80 -26.14 -22.51
C ASP A 522 11.95 -25.85 -24.02
N VAL A 523 11.90 -24.57 -24.40
CA VAL A 523 11.98 -24.10 -25.80
C VAL A 523 13.19 -23.18 -26.02
N VAL A 524 13.53 -22.38 -25.00
CA VAL A 524 14.53 -21.32 -25.05
C VAL A 524 15.70 -21.67 -24.13
N VAL A 525 16.91 -21.67 -24.70
CA VAL A 525 18.17 -21.95 -23.99
C VAL A 525 18.73 -20.68 -23.37
N ASP A 526 18.61 -19.55 -24.07
CA ASP A 526 19.23 -18.30 -23.65
C ASP A 526 18.52 -17.08 -24.24
N VAL A 527 18.51 -15.97 -23.49
CA VAL A 527 17.90 -14.70 -23.90
C VAL A 527 18.77 -13.53 -23.44
N GLU A 528 19.39 -12.88 -24.41
CA GLU A 528 20.23 -11.71 -24.18
C GLU A 528 19.49 -10.44 -24.61
N LEU A 529 19.26 -9.53 -23.67
CA LEU A 529 18.80 -8.17 -23.92
C LEU A 529 19.92 -7.21 -23.54
N GLN A 530 20.40 -6.41 -24.49
CA GLN A 530 21.48 -5.46 -24.24
C GLN A 530 21.07 -4.40 -23.20
N GLU A 531 21.94 -4.16 -22.21
CA GLU A 531 21.73 -3.16 -21.16
C GLU A 531 21.55 -1.76 -21.77
N GLY A 532 20.44 -1.09 -21.44
CA GLY A 532 20.10 0.24 -21.95
C GLY A 532 19.38 0.26 -23.30
N ALA A 533 18.88 -0.87 -23.80
CA ALA A 533 18.01 -0.90 -24.98
C ALA A 533 16.66 -0.17 -24.74
N PRO A 534 16.15 0.60 -25.72
CA PRO A 534 16.74 0.94 -27.02
C PRO A 534 17.70 2.16 -26.96
N PRO A 535 18.74 2.26 -27.82
CA PRO A 535 19.14 1.32 -28.89
C PRO A 535 19.92 0.10 -28.36
N GLY A 536 19.80 -1.04 -29.04
CA GLY A 536 20.49 -2.30 -28.71
C GLY A 536 19.97 -3.47 -29.53
N PHE A 537 20.23 -4.70 -29.07
CA PHE A 537 19.68 -5.92 -29.65
C PHE A 537 19.05 -6.82 -28.58
N LEU A 538 18.12 -7.65 -29.04
CA LEU A 538 17.54 -8.78 -28.32
C LEU A 538 17.87 -10.05 -29.11
N GLU A 539 18.56 -11.00 -28.48
CA GLU A 539 18.85 -12.33 -29.03
C GLU A 539 18.09 -13.39 -28.23
N ILE A 540 17.41 -14.31 -28.93
CA ILE A 540 16.76 -15.49 -28.35
C ILE A 540 17.36 -16.73 -29.00
N ARG A 541 17.92 -17.63 -28.19
CA ARG A 541 18.51 -18.90 -28.62
C ARG A 541 17.59 -20.04 -28.25
N PHE A 542 17.24 -20.86 -29.24
CA PHE A 542 16.34 -21.99 -29.06
C PHE A 542 17.10 -23.29 -28.81
N ASP A 543 16.42 -24.26 -28.20
CA ASP A 543 16.97 -25.59 -27.97
C ASP A 543 17.32 -26.31 -29.28
N GLU A 544 18.36 -27.15 -29.26
CA GLU A 544 18.82 -27.89 -30.45
C GLU A 544 17.77 -28.88 -31.00
N HIS A 545 16.75 -29.22 -30.21
CA HIS A 545 15.62 -30.05 -30.61
C HIS A 545 14.39 -29.24 -31.06
N THR A 546 14.40 -27.92 -30.86
CA THR A 546 13.31 -27.02 -31.22
C THR A 546 13.81 -25.97 -32.21
N GLY A 547 13.54 -26.20 -33.50
CA GLY A 547 13.92 -25.24 -34.55
C GLY A 547 13.28 -23.88 -34.34
N VAL A 548 13.95 -22.82 -34.80
CA VAL A 548 13.54 -21.41 -34.62
C VAL A 548 12.06 -21.15 -34.94
N ASP A 549 11.57 -21.64 -36.08
CA ASP A 549 10.19 -21.42 -36.52
C ASP A 549 9.19 -22.04 -35.52
N ALA A 550 9.45 -23.29 -35.09
CA ALA A 550 8.62 -24.01 -34.13
C ALA A 550 8.73 -23.40 -32.72
N GLY A 551 9.90 -22.90 -32.35
CA GLY A 551 10.13 -22.22 -31.08
C GLY A 551 9.36 -20.90 -31.01
N LEU A 552 9.44 -20.07 -32.05
CA LEU A 552 8.69 -18.80 -32.14
C LEU A 552 7.18 -19.02 -32.24
N GLU A 553 6.73 -20.06 -32.94
CA GLU A 553 5.31 -20.45 -32.96
C GLU A 553 4.85 -20.84 -31.54
N THR A 554 5.61 -21.69 -30.85
CA THR A 554 5.31 -22.11 -29.47
C THR A 554 5.29 -20.92 -28.49
N LEU A 555 6.25 -20.00 -28.60
CA LEU A 555 6.28 -18.78 -27.78
C LEU A 555 5.04 -17.90 -28.03
N ARG A 556 4.61 -17.76 -29.29
CA ARG A 556 3.40 -17.00 -29.66
C ARG A 556 2.14 -17.65 -29.12
N GLU A 557 1.99 -18.96 -29.30
CA GLU A 557 0.84 -19.73 -28.79
C GLU A 557 0.75 -19.61 -27.27
N ARG A 558 1.85 -19.84 -26.55
CA ARG A 558 1.86 -19.76 -25.08
C ARG A 558 1.63 -18.35 -24.55
N PHE A 559 2.16 -17.33 -25.22
CA PHE A 559 1.93 -15.96 -24.82
C PHE A 559 0.46 -15.58 -25.05
N ALA A 560 -0.12 -15.97 -26.18
CA ALA A 560 -1.53 -15.76 -26.49
C ALA A 560 -2.47 -16.58 -25.57
N ASP A 561 -2.14 -17.82 -25.22
CA ASP A 561 -2.95 -18.63 -24.29
C ASP A 561 -2.94 -18.04 -22.87
N ARG A 562 -1.83 -17.39 -22.48
CA ARG A 562 -1.66 -16.82 -21.15
C ARG A 562 -2.23 -15.40 -21.01
N TYR A 563 -2.12 -14.59 -22.07
CA TYR A 563 -2.44 -13.15 -22.03
C TYR A 563 -3.37 -12.67 -23.15
N GLY A 564 -3.66 -13.51 -24.14
CA GLY A 564 -4.57 -13.22 -25.26
C GLY A 564 -5.98 -13.72 -24.97
N GLY A 565 -6.82 -12.84 -24.41
CA GLY A 565 -8.26 -13.06 -24.28
C GLY A 565 -9.02 -13.06 -25.60
#